data_AF-A0A699SQ81-F1
#
_entry.id   AF-A0A699SQ81-F1
#
_cell.length_a   1.000
_cell.length_b   1.000
_cell.length_c   1.000
_cell.angle_alpha   90.00
_cell.angle_beta   90.00
_cell.angle_gamma   90.00
#
_symmetry.space_group_name_H-M   'P 1'
#
loop_
_entity.id
_entity.type
_entity.pdbx_description
1 polymer ?
#
loop_
_entity_poly.entity_id
_entity_poly.type
_entity_poly.pdbx_seq_one_letter_code
_entity_poly.pdbx_strand_id
1 'polypeptide(L)'
;MPSRILKKKYVKRLVGKRVAKAIEEYEKTRANLDNTESLRGNSENNRNCKWQGCSHKTFMNGKPHPFNGTEGVVGLRRWIEKVEQVFEICMCAKEDKVMFASSTLDSRALT
;
A
#
# COMPACT_ATOMS: atom_id res chain seq x y z
N MET A 1 13.40 35.36 -35.02
CA MET A 1 13.55 34.13 -34.19
C MET A 1 12.49 34.12 -33.09
N PRO A 2 11.80 33.00 -32.79
CA PRO A 2 10.71 32.99 -31.82
C PRO A 2 11.20 33.26 -30.40
N SER A 3 10.59 34.24 -29.74
CA SER A 3 10.96 34.73 -28.40
C SER A 3 10.97 33.60 -27.37
N ARG A 4 12.02 33.54 -26.53
CA ARG A 4 12.22 32.52 -25.47
C ARG A 4 11.00 32.37 -24.54
N ILE A 5 10.24 33.46 -24.36
CA ILE A 5 8.99 33.52 -23.56
C ILE A 5 7.88 32.65 -24.18
N LEU A 6 7.74 32.65 -25.52
CA LEU A 6 6.73 31.86 -26.23
C LEU A 6 7.00 30.36 -26.09
N LYS A 7 8.28 29.96 -26.12
CA LYS A 7 8.68 28.56 -25.90
C LYS A 7 8.35 28.10 -24.48
N LYS A 8 8.62 28.92 -23.45
CA LYS A 8 8.24 28.60 -22.06
C LYS A 8 6.73 28.48 -21.85
N LYS A 9 5.94 29.39 -22.42
CA LYS A 9 4.46 29.32 -22.37
C LYS A 9 3.92 28.06 -23.05
N TYR A 10 4.49 27.70 -24.20
CA TYR A 10 4.11 26.50 -24.93
C TYR A 10 4.43 25.22 -24.15
N VAL A 11 5.63 25.12 -23.57
CA VAL A 11 6.02 23.98 -22.72
C VAL A 11 5.15 23.87 -21.48
N LYS A 12 4.88 24.98 -20.77
CA LYS A 12 4.00 24.97 -19.59
C LYS A 12 2.59 24.47 -19.93
N ARG A 13 2.05 24.86 -21.09
CA ARG A 13 0.75 24.40 -21.58
C ARG A 13 0.75 22.91 -21.94
N LEU A 14 1.81 22.40 -22.56
CA LEU A 14 1.95 20.97 -22.88
C LEU A 14 2.02 20.12 -21.61
N VAL A 15 2.81 20.56 -20.63
CA VAL A 15 2.92 19.86 -19.33
C VAL A 15 1.57 19.85 -18.63
N GLY A 16 0.88 20.99 -18.54
CA GLY A 16 -0.45 21.06 -17.91
C GLY A 16 -1.48 20.13 -18.57
N LYS A 17 -1.50 20.07 -19.91
CA LYS A 17 -2.38 19.15 -20.64
C LYS A 17 -2.07 17.68 -20.37
N ARG A 18 -0.78 17.31 -20.30
CA ARG A 18 -0.37 15.93 -20.03
C ARG A 18 -0.71 15.51 -18.60
N VAL A 19 -0.51 16.40 -17.62
CA VAL A 19 -0.85 16.14 -16.22
C VAL A 19 -2.36 15.99 -16.04
N ALA A 20 -3.17 16.90 -16.61
CA ALA A 20 -4.63 16.80 -16.53
C ALA A 20 -5.17 15.49 -17.13
N LYS A 21 -4.65 15.10 -18.30
CA LYS A 21 -5.03 13.83 -18.94
C LYS A 21 -4.68 12.60 -18.08
N ALA A 22 -3.49 12.60 -17.46
CA ALA A 22 -3.05 11.49 -16.61
C ALA A 22 -3.89 11.37 -15.33
N ILE A 23 -4.32 12.50 -14.75
CA ILE A 23 -5.21 12.52 -13.58
C ILE A 23 -6.57 11.91 -13.94
N GLU A 24 -7.17 12.33 -15.06
CA GLU A 24 -8.45 11.81 -15.54
C GLU A 24 -8.39 10.29 -15.81
N GLU A 25 -7.29 9.80 -16.38
CA GLU A 25 -7.07 8.37 -16.64
C GLU A 25 -6.93 7.55 -15.34
N TYR A 26 -6.29 8.11 -14.32
CA TYR A 26 -6.17 7.50 -12.99
C TYR A 26 -7.54 7.41 -12.29
N GLU A 27 -8.32 8.49 -12.33
CA GLU A 27 -9.67 8.53 -11.73
C GLU A 27 -10.63 7.56 -12.44
N LYS A 28 -10.54 7.44 -13.77
CA LYS A 28 -11.34 6.49 -14.55
C LYS A 28 -10.99 5.04 -14.23
N THR A 29 -9.70 4.73 -14.05
CA THR A 29 -9.25 3.38 -13.65
C THR A 29 -9.72 3.03 -12.24
N ARG A 30 -9.72 4.00 -11.32
CA ARG A 30 -10.25 3.85 -9.97
C ARG A 30 -11.76 3.53 -9.98
N ALA A 31 -12.55 4.24 -10.78
CA ALA A 31 -13.99 4.02 -10.86
C ALA A 31 -14.40 2.70 -11.55
N ASN A 32 -13.53 2.11 -12.38
CA ASN A 32 -13.80 0.81 -13.01
C ASN A 32 -13.59 -0.37 -12.06
N LEU A 33 -12.61 -0.30 -11.15
CA LEU A 33 -12.37 -1.33 -10.13
C LEU A 33 -13.60 -1.58 -9.27
N ASP A 34 -14.32 -0.52 -8.91
CA ASP A 34 -15.56 -0.60 -8.10
C ASP A 34 -16.74 -1.30 -8.82
N ASN A 35 -16.69 -1.46 -10.16
CA ASN A 35 -17.76 -2.09 -10.95
C ASN A 35 -17.47 -3.55 -11.38
N THR A 36 -16.24 -4.05 -11.17
CA THR A 36 -15.81 -5.42 -11.57
C THR A 36 -15.73 -6.42 -10.40
N GLU A 37 -16.35 -6.13 -9.26
CA GLU A 37 -16.49 -7.08 -8.14
C GLU A 37 -17.81 -7.87 -8.14
N SER A 38 -18.54 -7.87 -9.26
CA SER A 38 -19.62 -8.83 -9.49
C SER A 38 -19.13 -9.92 -10.44
N LEU A 39 -18.60 -11.02 -9.87
CA LEU A 39 -18.60 -12.40 -10.38
C LEU A 39 -17.28 -13.14 -10.08
N ARG A 40 -17.16 -13.72 -8.88
CA ARG A 40 -16.72 -15.12 -8.77
C ARG A 40 -17.12 -15.71 -7.42
N GLY A 41 -18.00 -16.70 -7.50
CA GLY A 41 -18.80 -17.20 -6.39
C GLY A 41 -18.13 -18.23 -5.47
N ASN A 42 -18.90 -18.44 -4.40
CA ASN A 42 -19.03 -19.61 -3.52
C ASN A 42 -17.88 -19.96 -2.56
N SER A 43 -17.96 -19.41 -1.35
CA SER A 43 -18.22 -20.24 -0.16
C SER A 43 -18.92 -19.41 0.91
N GLU A 44 -19.97 -19.98 1.47
CA GLU A 44 -20.89 -19.40 2.43
C GLU A 44 -20.14 -18.92 3.69
N ASN A 45 -20.29 -17.64 4.03
CA ASN A 45 -20.56 -17.12 5.39
C ASN A 45 -20.41 -15.59 5.39
N ASN A 46 -21.51 -14.95 5.01
CA ASN A 46 -21.99 -13.65 5.46
C ASN A 46 -21.16 -12.95 6.55
N ARG A 47 -20.25 -12.06 6.14
CA ARG A 47 -20.01 -10.76 6.79
C ARG A 47 -19.61 -9.75 5.71
N ASN A 48 -20.57 -8.96 5.25
CA ASN A 48 -20.39 -7.58 4.83
C ASN A 48 -19.00 -7.24 4.25
N CYS A 49 -18.73 -7.59 2.98
CA CYS A 49 -17.50 -7.23 2.26
C CYS A 49 -17.44 -5.71 1.99
N LYS A 50 -17.31 -4.91 3.05
CA LYS A 50 -16.40 -3.78 2.96
C LYS A 50 -15.01 -4.39 2.96
N TRP A 51 -14.13 -3.89 2.12
CA TRP A 51 -12.68 -4.04 2.24
C TRP A 51 -12.21 -3.48 3.60
N GLN A 52 -12.53 -4.19 4.66
CA GLN A 52 -12.05 -3.96 6.00
C GLN A 52 -10.65 -4.56 5.95
N GLY A 53 -9.63 -3.70 5.91
CA GLY A 53 -8.24 -4.14 5.90
C GLY A 53 -7.96 -5.18 6.99
N CYS A 54 -6.81 -5.85 6.88
CA CYS A 54 -6.47 -6.93 7.81
C CYS A 54 -6.67 -6.56 9.28
N SER A 55 -7.16 -7.52 10.08
CA SER A 55 -7.17 -7.38 11.53
C SER A 55 -5.82 -7.79 12.13
N HIS A 56 -5.51 -7.35 13.36
CA HIS A 56 -4.32 -7.81 14.09
C HIS A 56 -4.26 -9.34 14.18
N LYS A 57 -5.41 -9.99 14.42
CA LYS A 57 -5.51 -11.46 14.44
C LYS A 57 -5.13 -12.09 13.10
N THR A 58 -5.60 -11.52 11.99
CA THR A 58 -5.26 -11.99 10.64
C THR A 58 -3.77 -11.81 10.35
N PHE A 59 -3.21 -10.66 10.75
CA PHE A 59 -1.78 -10.39 10.66
C PHE A 59 -0.95 -11.41 11.45
N MET A 60 -1.30 -11.67 12.72
CA MET A 60 -0.59 -12.65 13.56
C MET A 60 -0.74 -14.09 13.04
N ASN A 61 -1.87 -14.42 12.40
CA ASN A 61 -2.03 -15.71 11.71
C ASN A 61 -1.08 -15.87 10.52
N GLY A 62 -0.64 -14.76 9.91
CA GLY A 62 0.42 -14.72 8.90
C GLY A 62 1.82 -15.03 9.44
N LYS A 63 1.95 -15.23 10.77
CA LYS A 63 3.20 -15.54 11.48
C LYS A 63 4.32 -14.56 11.12
N PRO A 64 4.12 -13.26 11.40
CA PRO A 64 5.13 -12.26 11.10
C PRO A 64 6.41 -12.56 11.86
N HIS A 65 7.53 -12.25 11.23
CA HIS A 65 8.84 -12.53 11.82
C HIS A 65 9.06 -11.62 13.04
N PRO A 66 9.44 -12.16 14.21
CA PRO A 66 9.80 -11.31 15.35
C PRO A 66 11.19 -10.70 15.15
N PHE A 67 11.42 -9.53 15.74
CA PHE A 67 12.74 -8.88 15.76
C PHE A 67 13.18 -8.55 17.18
N ASN A 68 14.28 -9.16 17.60
CA ASN A 68 14.80 -9.08 18.97
C ASN A 68 15.91 -8.03 19.18
N GLY A 69 16.24 -7.25 18.14
CA GLY A 69 17.28 -6.21 18.17
C GLY A 69 18.72 -6.72 18.14
N THR A 70 18.96 -8.03 18.06
CA THR A 70 20.32 -8.61 18.17
C THR A 70 21.06 -8.72 16.84
N GLU A 71 20.32 -8.73 15.74
CA GLU A 71 20.81 -9.03 14.39
C GLU A 71 21.35 -7.81 13.63
N GLY A 72 21.34 -6.63 14.26
CA GLY A 72 21.81 -5.38 13.67
C GLY A 72 21.02 -4.94 12.43
N VAL A 73 21.64 -4.11 11.59
CA VAL A 73 21.00 -3.51 10.40
C VAL A 73 20.57 -4.54 9.35
N VAL A 74 21.28 -5.65 9.23
CA VAL A 74 20.97 -6.72 8.27
C VAL A 74 19.72 -7.48 8.71
N GLY A 75 19.62 -7.83 10.00
CA GLY A 75 18.41 -8.44 10.54
C GLY A 75 17.21 -7.50 10.50
N LEU A 76 17.42 -6.22 10.80
CA LEU A 76 16.36 -5.22 10.69
C LEU A 76 15.79 -5.16 9.27
N ARG A 77 16.64 -5.12 8.24
CA ARG A 77 16.20 -5.13 6.84
C ARG A 77 15.36 -6.38 6.52
N ARG A 78 15.87 -7.55 6.90
CA ARG A 78 15.17 -8.83 6.66
C ARG A 78 13.84 -8.91 7.40
N TRP A 79 13.76 -8.34 8.60
CA TRP A 79 12.52 -8.24 9.35
C TRP A 79 11.49 -7.36 8.64
N ILE A 80 11.89 -6.17 8.15
CA ILE A 80 11.01 -5.27 7.39
C ILE A 80 10.44 -6.01 6.17
N GLU A 81 11.29 -6.63 5.35
CA GLU A 81 10.86 -7.35 4.15
C GLU A 81 9.83 -8.45 4.45
N LYS A 82 10.05 -9.22 5.53
CA LYS A 82 9.11 -10.29 5.94
C LYS A 82 7.79 -9.74 6.47
N VAL A 83 7.82 -8.65 7.24
CA VAL A 83 6.62 -8.02 7.78
C VAL A 83 5.80 -7.35 6.68
N GLU A 84 6.47 -6.72 5.70
CA GLU A 84 5.81 -6.16 4.50
C GLU A 84 5.11 -7.23 3.67
N GLN A 85 5.74 -8.40 3.48
CA GLN A 85 5.12 -9.53 2.80
C GLN A 85 3.83 -9.99 3.50
N VAL A 86 3.83 -10.05 4.84
CA VAL A 86 2.61 -10.41 5.59
C VAL A 86 1.54 -9.34 5.43
N PHE A 87 1.89 -8.06 5.39
CA PHE A 87 0.92 -6.98 5.13
C PHE A 87 0.26 -7.09 3.76
N GLU A 88 1.00 -7.50 2.73
CA GLU A 88 0.45 -7.71 1.39
C GLU A 88 -0.48 -8.92 1.34
N ILE A 89 -0.05 -10.06 1.88
CA ILE A 89 -0.84 -11.30 1.90
C ILE A 89 -2.14 -11.12 2.70
N CYS A 90 -2.07 -10.42 3.84
CA CYS A 90 -3.22 -10.18 4.70
C CYS A 90 -4.06 -8.97 4.26
N MET A 91 -3.62 -8.20 3.26
CA MET A 91 -4.29 -7.00 2.75
C MET A 91 -4.52 -5.94 3.84
N CYS A 92 -3.47 -5.66 4.63
CA CYS A 92 -3.51 -4.73 5.74
C CYS A 92 -3.61 -3.26 5.28
N ALA A 93 -4.48 -2.49 5.93
CA ALA A 93 -4.60 -1.06 5.70
C ALA A 93 -3.32 -0.33 6.13
N LYS A 94 -2.98 0.78 5.46
CA LYS A 94 -1.71 1.49 5.67
C LYS A 94 -1.60 2.05 7.09
N GLU A 95 -2.75 2.45 7.63
CA GLU A 95 -2.91 3.06 8.95
C GLU A 95 -2.55 2.08 10.07
N ASP A 96 -2.81 0.78 9.87
CA ASP A 96 -2.59 -0.26 10.87
C ASP A 96 -1.19 -0.89 10.83
N LYS A 97 -0.45 -0.73 9.72
CA LYS A 97 0.85 -1.39 9.51
C LYS A 97 1.85 -1.10 10.62
N VAL A 98 1.95 0.16 11.06
CA VAL A 98 2.92 0.53 12.12
C VAL A 98 2.56 -0.14 13.44
N MET A 99 1.28 -0.09 13.82
CA MET A 99 0.80 -0.70 15.06
C MET A 99 1.03 -2.23 15.04
N PHE A 100 0.72 -2.89 13.93
CA PHE A 100 0.90 -4.33 13.80
C PHE A 100 2.38 -4.74 13.74
N ALA A 101 3.22 -4.03 12.99
CA ALA A 101 4.66 -4.28 12.95
C ALA A 101 5.28 -4.14 14.35
N SER A 102 4.87 -3.12 15.12
CA SER A 102 5.39 -2.90 16.48
C SER A 102 5.12 -4.08 17.41
N SER A 103 4.00 -4.79 17.23
CA SER A 103 3.67 -6.00 18.00
C SER A 103 4.58 -7.21 17.72
N THR A 104 5.48 -7.10 16.74
CA THR A 104 6.47 -8.15 16.39
C THR A 104 7.88 -7.81 16.89
N LEU A 105 8.07 -6.64 17.50
CA LEU A 105 9.31 -6.29 18.18
C LEU A 105 9.39 -7.03 19.52
N ASP A 106 10.60 -7.43 19.91
CA ASP A 106 10.84 -8.18 21.13
C ASP A 106 12.12 -7.68 21.83
N SER A 107 12.17 -7.83 23.16
CA SER A 107 13.38 -7.72 23.96
C SER A 107 14.13 -6.40 23.72
N ARG A 108 15.37 -6.47 23.21
CA ARG A 108 16.22 -5.30 22.96
C ARG A 108 15.70 -4.37 21.87
N ALA A 109 14.73 -4.81 21.06
CA ALA A 109 14.09 -3.95 20.08
C ALA A 109 13.08 -2.96 20.70
N LEU A 110 12.72 -3.14 21.98
CA LEU A 110 11.77 -2.28 22.72
C LEU A 110 12.46 -1.23 23.61
N THR A 111 13.78 -1.26 23.71
CA THR A 111 14.63 -0.40 24.56
C THR A 111 15.55 0.47 23.71
#